data_AF-A0AB34IMB1-F1
#
_entry.id   AF-A0AB34IMB1-F1
#
_cell.length_a   1.000
_cell.length_b   1.000
_cell.length_c   1.000
_cell.angle_alpha   90.00
_cell.angle_beta   90.00
_cell.angle_gamma   90.00
#
_symmetry.space_group_name_H-M   'P 1'
#
loop_
_entity.id
_entity.type
_entity.pdbx_description
1 polymer ?
#
loop_
_entity_poly.entity_id
_entity_poly.type
_entity_poly.pdbx_seq_one_letter_code
_entity_poly.pdbx_strand_id
1 'polypeptide(L)'
;MAPLAARPFKSLERTRCFTALIALLSSQVGASIDFRAHVKAPFLDQDLFGNTMALSGDILAVGADLESSCATGVNTTAATDNGCIRAGAVYVFTRSGTTWTFEAYVKAPVVTAEDNFGGSVALSGDTLAVGAMREDSCATGVNTTAATDDDCSDAGAAYVFTRSGTTWTFEAYVKAPFVSSDDFFGDSVALSGDTLAIGASSEDSCATGVSTTAATDDGCFRAGAVYVFTRSGTTWTFEAYVKAPSVSVFDAFGENLALSGDTLAVGSYWEDSCATGVSTTAATDDGCFDAGAVYVFTRSGTTWTFEAYVKAPVVTARDFFGESVALLGDTLAVGALREDSCATGVSTTAATDDGCFDAGAVYVFTRSGTTWTFEAYVKAPVVFSGDFFSRSLALSGDTLAVGAEAERSCATGVSTTAATDDGCIRAGAAYLFTRSGTTWTFEAYVKAPVVSSGDYFGRSLALSGGTLAVGAESEDSCATGVSTTAATDDVAAFNMRAFSSWVNLRRLGFNSSSITSQYWLG
;
A
#
# COMPACT_ATOMS: atom_id res chain seq x y z
N MET A 1 -22.80 -15.88 62.11
CA MET A 1 -21.84 -14.96 61.48
C MET A 1 -20.57 -15.73 61.16
N ALA A 2 -20.34 -15.98 59.88
CA ALA A 2 -19.05 -16.38 59.30
C ALA A 2 -19.05 -15.79 57.88
N PRO A 3 -18.02 -15.04 57.44
CA PRO A 3 -18.05 -14.39 56.14
C PRO A 3 -17.70 -15.40 55.04
N LEU A 4 -18.48 -15.38 53.95
CA LEU A 4 -18.10 -16.04 52.69
C LEU A 4 -16.86 -15.33 52.13
N ALA A 5 -15.80 -16.09 51.89
CA ALA A 5 -14.63 -15.62 51.16
C ALA A 5 -14.98 -15.39 49.69
N ALA A 6 -14.82 -14.16 49.21
CA ALA A 6 -14.83 -13.84 47.79
C ALA A 6 -13.59 -14.48 47.12
N ARG A 7 -13.80 -15.29 46.08
CA ARG A 7 -12.73 -15.68 45.16
C ARG A 7 -12.45 -14.50 44.22
N PRO A 8 -11.18 -14.14 43.96
CA PRO A 8 -10.88 -13.13 42.96
C PRO A 8 -11.19 -13.72 41.57
N PHE A 9 -12.00 -13.00 40.80
CA PHE A 9 -12.01 -13.16 39.34
C PHE A 9 -10.63 -12.76 38.84
N LYS A 10 -9.85 -13.72 38.35
CA LYS A 10 -8.76 -13.39 37.42
C LYS A 10 -9.45 -12.85 36.16
N SER A 11 -9.19 -11.58 35.81
CA SER A 11 -9.43 -11.14 34.44
C SER A 11 -8.61 -12.07 33.55
N LEU A 12 -9.28 -12.73 32.59
CA LEU A 12 -8.59 -13.16 31.39
C LEU A 12 -8.29 -11.87 30.63
N GLU A 13 -7.15 -11.26 30.89
CA GLU A 13 -6.49 -10.44 29.88
C GLU A 13 -6.16 -11.41 28.74
N ARG A 14 -7.03 -11.44 27.72
CA ARG A 14 -6.63 -11.99 26.43
C ARG A 14 -5.61 -11.00 25.89
N THR A 15 -4.34 -11.35 25.97
CA THR A 15 -3.29 -10.74 25.16
C THR A 15 -3.74 -10.91 23.70
N ARG A 16 -4.23 -9.83 23.11
CA ARG A 16 -4.52 -9.79 21.68
C ARG A 16 -3.18 -9.49 21.02
N CYS A 17 -2.61 -10.49 20.35
CA CYS A 17 -1.46 -10.26 19.47
C CYS A 17 -2.01 -9.51 18.23
N PHE A 18 -1.21 -8.68 17.55
CA PHE A 18 -1.59 -8.00 16.30
C PHE A 18 -0.40 -8.15 15.33
N THR A 19 -0.64 -8.29 14.03
CA THR A 19 0.29 -8.93 13.07
C THR A 19 0.02 -8.41 11.66
N ALA A 20 0.88 -8.72 10.68
CA ALA A 20 0.52 -8.74 9.26
C ALA A 20 1.05 -9.99 8.58
N LEU A 21 0.29 -10.46 7.59
CA LEU A 21 0.62 -11.63 6.80
C LEU A 21 1.12 -11.24 5.41
N ILE A 22 2.42 -11.29 5.20
CA ILE A 22 3.05 -10.94 3.92
C ILE A 22 3.04 -12.14 2.96
N ALA A 23 1.99 -12.29 2.15
CA ALA A 23 1.92 -13.34 1.14
C ALA A 23 2.84 -13.09 -0.05
N LEU A 24 4.04 -13.69 -0.01
CA LEU A 24 5.07 -13.55 -1.04
C LEU A 24 4.86 -14.49 -2.21
N LEU A 25 4.27 -13.96 -3.28
CA LEU A 25 3.95 -14.68 -4.51
C LEU A 25 5.11 -14.65 -5.51
N SER A 26 5.12 -15.49 -6.54
CA SER A 26 6.06 -15.41 -7.65
C SER A 26 5.33 -15.76 -8.93
N SER A 27 5.03 -14.76 -9.77
CA SER A 27 4.51 -15.01 -11.11
C SER A 27 5.67 -15.16 -12.10
N GLN A 28 5.90 -16.39 -12.56
CA GLN A 28 6.43 -16.60 -13.90
C GLN A 28 5.31 -17.18 -14.75
N VAL A 29 5.24 -16.76 -16.01
CA VAL A 29 4.26 -17.25 -16.98
C VAL A 29 4.29 -18.79 -17.00
N GLY A 30 3.22 -19.42 -16.51
CA GLY A 30 3.09 -20.88 -16.43
C GLY A 30 3.57 -21.54 -15.12
N ALA A 31 3.92 -20.78 -14.08
CA ALA A 31 4.20 -21.27 -12.73
C ALA A 31 2.99 -21.06 -11.80
N SER A 32 2.80 -21.90 -10.76
CA SER A 32 1.77 -21.62 -9.75
C SER A 32 2.20 -20.54 -8.77
N ILE A 33 1.19 -19.84 -8.27
CA ILE A 33 1.32 -18.76 -7.30
C ILE A 33 1.34 -19.41 -5.92
N ASP A 34 2.49 -19.35 -5.25
CA ASP A 34 2.70 -20.01 -3.95
C ASP A 34 2.99 -18.98 -2.85
N PHE A 35 2.48 -19.24 -1.64
CA PHE A 35 2.88 -18.53 -0.44
C PHE A 35 4.31 -18.93 -0.01
N ARG A 36 5.23 -17.96 0.12
CA ARG A 36 6.66 -18.26 0.37
C ARG A 36 7.13 -18.03 1.81
N ALA A 37 6.61 -17.03 2.52
CA ALA A 37 7.02 -16.74 3.89
C ALA A 37 5.96 -15.91 4.60
N HIS A 38 5.88 -16.04 5.92
CA HIS A 38 5.24 -15.06 6.81
C HIS A 38 6.33 -14.27 7.50
N VAL A 39 6.10 -12.98 7.71
CA VAL A 39 7.08 -12.03 8.26
C VAL A 39 6.40 -11.18 9.33
N LYS A 40 7.01 -11.07 10.51
CA LYS A 40 6.46 -10.27 11.62
C LYS A 40 7.54 -9.51 12.39
N ALA A 41 7.11 -8.42 13.02
CA ALA A 41 7.81 -7.83 14.15
C ALA A 41 8.19 -8.91 15.21
N PRO A 42 9.40 -8.84 15.79
CA PRO A 42 9.83 -9.81 16.80
C PRO A 42 9.06 -9.74 18.14
N PHE A 43 8.27 -8.69 18.38
CA PHE A 43 7.58 -8.41 19.65
C PHE A 43 6.12 -7.98 19.43
N LEU A 44 5.31 -8.02 20.51
CA LEU A 44 3.85 -8.14 20.48
C LEU A 44 3.17 -6.90 21.10
N ASP A 45 3.04 -5.81 20.34
CA ASP A 45 2.24 -4.65 20.72
C ASP A 45 1.32 -4.20 19.56
N GLN A 46 0.36 -3.29 19.82
CA GLN A 46 -0.65 -2.80 18.85
C GLN A 46 -0.05 -1.84 17.81
N ASP A 47 1.02 -2.27 17.15
CA ASP A 47 1.91 -1.36 16.40
C ASP A 47 1.44 -1.10 14.96
N LEU A 48 0.32 -1.70 14.54
CA LEU A 48 -0.19 -1.71 13.15
C LEU A 48 0.88 -2.09 12.12
N PHE A 49 1.72 -3.07 12.46
CA PHE A 49 2.69 -3.63 11.54
C PHE A 49 2.00 -4.09 10.25
N GLY A 50 2.46 -3.59 9.10
CA GLY A 50 1.86 -3.91 7.79
C GLY A 50 0.74 -2.98 7.34
N ASN A 51 0.48 -1.89 8.05
CA ASN A 51 -0.39 -0.80 7.59
C ASN A 51 0.17 -0.14 6.30
N THR A 52 1.49 -0.03 6.17
CA THR A 52 2.15 0.42 4.94
C THR A 52 3.34 -0.48 4.58
N MET A 53 3.64 -0.61 3.29
CA MET A 53 4.71 -1.47 2.80
C MET A 53 5.32 -0.95 1.49
N ALA A 54 6.62 -1.20 1.32
CA ALA A 54 7.31 -1.02 0.05
C ALA A 54 8.20 -2.23 -0.25
N LEU A 55 8.35 -2.55 -1.53
CA LEU A 55 9.14 -3.69 -1.99
C LEU A 55 9.98 -3.29 -3.20
N SER A 56 11.29 -3.47 -3.10
CA SER A 56 12.22 -3.24 -4.21
C SER A 56 13.12 -4.47 -4.38
N GLY A 57 12.81 -5.30 -5.37
CA GLY A 57 13.54 -6.55 -5.62
C GLY A 57 13.45 -7.49 -4.42
N ASP A 58 14.57 -7.62 -3.70
CA ASP A 58 14.73 -8.52 -2.55
C ASP A 58 14.66 -7.80 -1.20
N ILE A 59 14.25 -6.53 -1.16
CA ILE A 59 14.16 -5.73 0.08
C ILE A 59 12.70 -5.32 0.30
N LEU A 60 12.17 -5.67 1.46
CA LEU A 60 10.84 -5.34 1.93
C LEU A 60 10.93 -4.45 3.16
N ALA A 61 10.29 -3.28 3.11
CA ALA A 61 10.12 -2.39 4.25
C ALA A 61 8.64 -2.41 4.67
N VAL A 62 8.40 -2.54 5.97
CA VAL A 62 7.06 -2.64 6.55
C VAL A 62 6.93 -1.58 7.64
N GLY A 63 6.00 -0.66 7.49
CA GLY A 63 5.70 0.35 8.49
C GLY A 63 4.86 -0.21 9.65
N ALA A 64 5.06 0.39 10.81
CA ALA A 64 4.34 0.14 12.05
C ALA A 64 4.26 1.47 12.81
N ASP A 65 3.37 2.35 12.37
CA ASP A 65 3.32 3.75 12.80
C ASP A 65 2.78 3.94 14.23
N LEU A 66 2.17 2.91 14.81
CA LEU A 66 1.76 2.92 16.22
C LEU A 66 2.77 2.26 17.17
N GLU A 67 3.91 1.81 16.64
CA GLU A 67 5.02 1.28 17.46
C GLU A 67 5.43 2.29 18.54
N SER A 68 5.61 1.82 19.78
CA SER A 68 5.66 2.69 20.96
C SER A 68 7.00 2.71 21.70
N SER A 69 8.07 2.15 21.13
CA SER A 69 9.41 2.17 21.73
C SER A 69 10.11 3.52 21.58
N CYS A 70 10.90 3.84 22.60
CA CYS A 70 11.84 4.95 22.61
C CYS A 70 13.22 4.62 22.00
N ALA A 71 13.39 3.45 21.36
CA ALA A 71 14.62 3.10 20.66
C ALA A 71 14.87 4.05 19.50
N THR A 72 16.13 4.45 19.28
CA THR A 72 16.49 5.43 18.25
C THR A 72 17.35 4.80 17.15
N GLY A 73 17.31 5.41 15.97
CA GLY A 73 18.16 5.04 14.84
C GLY A 73 17.93 3.62 14.30
N VAL A 74 18.98 3.02 13.73
CA VAL A 74 18.90 1.70 13.09
C VAL A 74 19.43 0.63 14.04
N ASN A 75 18.62 -0.39 14.28
CA ASN A 75 18.90 -1.48 15.19
C ASN A 75 18.77 -2.84 14.47
N THR A 76 19.50 -3.85 14.94
CA THR A 76 19.42 -5.24 14.41
C THR A 76 18.52 -6.14 15.24
N THR A 77 17.85 -5.57 16.24
CA THR A 77 16.82 -6.19 17.05
C THR A 77 15.74 -5.15 17.31
N ALA A 78 14.48 -5.54 17.24
CA ALA A 78 13.40 -4.66 17.67
C ALA A 78 13.46 -4.43 19.19
N ALA A 79 12.92 -3.31 19.61
CA ALA A 79 12.79 -2.98 21.02
C ALA A 79 11.49 -3.55 21.60
N THR A 80 11.37 -3.51 22.92
CA THR A 80 10.24 -4.11 23.66
C THR A 80 9.65 -3.16 24.72
N ASP A 81 10.07 -1.91 24.70
CA ASP A 81 9.55 -0.87 25.58
C ASP A 81 8.42 -0.12 24.88
N ASN A 82 7.48 0.42 25.65
CA ASN A 82 6.34 1.20 25.16
C ASN A 82 6.34 2.61 25.77
N GLY A 83 7.53 3.23 25.84
CA GLY A 83 7.72 4.52 26.51
C GLY A 83 7.37 5.74 25.68
N CYS A 84 7.34 5.61 24.35
CA CYS A 84 7.17 6.69 23.39
C CYS A 84 6.00 6.32 22.46
N ILE A 85 4.78 6.52 22.98
CA ILE A 85 3.54 6.09 22.32
C ILE A 85 3.48 6.58 20.86
N ARG A 86 3.19 5.67 19.92
CA ARG A 86 3.04 5.99 18.49
C ARG A 86 4.22 6.76 17.89
N ALA A 87 5.42 6.57 18.45
CA ALA A 87 6.65 7.07 17.85
C ALA A 87 6.90 6.45 16.47
N GLY A 88 6.41 5.22 16.26
CA GLY A 88 6.40 4.51 15.00
C GLY A 88 7.75 3.91 14.61
N ALA A 89 7.72 2.90 13.74
CA ALA A 89 8.91 2.18 13.28
C ALA A 89 8.76 1.65 11.85
N VAL A 90 9.89 1.24 11.27
CA VAL A 90 9.94 0.45 10.03
C VAL A 90 10.78 -0.80 10.24
N TYR A 91 10.26 -1.93 9.81
CA TYR A 91 10.96 -3.22 9.83
C TYR A 91 11.41 -3.57 8.42
N VAL A 92 12.69 -3.88 8.26
CA VAL A 92 13.29 -4.24 6.98
C VAL A 92 13.62 -5.72 6.96
N PHE A 93 13.21 -6.37 5.89
CA PHE A 93 13.49 -7.77 5.60
C PHE A 93 14.18 -7.88 4.24
N THR A 94 15.11 -8.83 4.13
CA THR A 94 15.81 -9.11 2.88
C THR A 94 15.66 -10.57 2.46
N ARG A 95 15.63 -10.79 1.15
CA ARG A 95 15.45 -12.12 0.55
C ARG A 95 16.76 -12.66 0.01
N SER A 96 17.03 -13.93 0.31
CA SER A 96 18.04 -14.73 -0.38
C SER A 96 17.41 -16.04 -0.86
N GLY A 97 17.31 -16.20 -2.18
CA GLY A 97 16.54 -17.30 -2.77
C GLY A 97 15.05 -17.17 -2.44
N THR A 98 14.51 -18.13 -1.67
CA THR A 98 13.11 -18.10 -1.22
C THR A 98 12.96 -17.65 0.24
N THR A 99 14.06 -17.43 0.94
CA THR A 99 14.06 -17.16 2.38
C THR A 99 14.14 -15.67 2.62
N TRP A 100 13.19 -15.14 3.39
CA TRP A 100 13.25 -13.79 3.93
C TRP A 100 13.90 -13.81 5.31
N THR A 101 14.64 -12.75 5.64
CA THR A 101 15.29 -12.59 6.94
C THR A 101 15.09 -11.18 7.43
N PHE A 102 14.77 -11.02 8.71
CA PHE A 102 14.78 -9.73 9.37
C PHE A 102 16.20 -9.15 9.33
N GLU A 103 16.33 -7.94 8.83
CA GLU A 103 17.62 -7.28 8.63
C GLU A 103 17.77 -6.07 9.55
N ALA A 104 16.73 -5.22 9.66
CA ALA A 104 16.81 -4.00 10.45
C ALA A 104 15.46 -3.58 11.05
N TYR A 105 15.54 -2.97 12.23
CA TYR A 105 14.50 -2.21 12.89
C TYR A 105 14.92 -0.74 12.85
N VAL A 106 14.20 0.06 12.07
CA VAL A 106 14.52 1.44 11.74
C VAL A 106 13.59 2.36 12.52
N LYS A 107 14.19 3.25 13.30
CA LYS A 107 13.54 4.32 14.07
C LYS A 107 14.10 5.66 13.65
N ALA A 108 13.35 6.72 13.93
CA ALA A 108 13.86 8.08 13.81
C ALA A 108 15.14 8.27 14.68
N PRO A 109 16.12 9.09 14.24
CA PRO A 109 17.32 9.37 15.04
C PRO A 109 17.03 10.13 16.34
N VAL A 110 15.98 10.95 16.32
CA VAL A 110 15.35 11.57 17.49
C VAL A 110 13.94 11.02 17.53
N VAL A 111 13.52 10.50 18.67
CA VAL A 111 12.22 9.85 18.84
C VAL A 111 11.39 10.66 19.81
N THR A 112 10.25 11.11 19.30
CA THR A 112 9.18 11.80 20.01
C THR A 112 7.90 10.99 19.89
N ALA A 113 7.02 11.15 20.88
CA ALA A 113 5.76 10.44 20.89
C ALA A 113 4.82 11.03 19.85
N GLU A 114 3.98 10.19 19.26
CA GLU A 114 2.94 10.55 18.30
C GLU A 114 3.38 11.03 16.92
N ASP A 115 4.69 11.07 16.62
CA ASP A 115 5.25 11.39 15.29
C ASP A 115 4.74 10.48 14.15
N ASN A 116 4.24 9.28 14.46
CA ASN A 116 3.74 8.30 13.50
C ASN A 116 4.81 7.93 12.43
N PHE A 117 6.09 7.81 12.82
CA PHE A 117 7.16 7.38 11.90
C PHE A 117 6.84 6.02 11.29
N GLY A 118 6.94 5.89 9.96
CA GLY A 118 6.53 4.66 9.28
C GLY A 118 5.05 4.64 8.90
N GLY A 119 4.32 5.77 9.00
CA GLY A 119 2.97 5.92 8.46
C GLY A 119 2.94 5.81 6.93
N SER A 120 4.02 6.21 6.27
CA SER A 120 4.25 6.00 4.85
C SER A 120 5.69 5.53 4.60
N VAL A 121 5.89 4.60 3.66
CA VAL A 121 7.21 4.06 3.32
C VAL A 121 7.38 3.91 1.81
N ALA A 122 8.57 4.22 1.30
CA ALA A 122 8.93 3.98 -0.11
C ALA A 122 10.35 3.43 -0.24
N LEU A 123 10.53 2.47 -1.15
CA LEU A 123 11.83 1.84 -1.43
C LEU A 123 12.19 1.97 -2.90
N SER A 124 13.44 2.32 -3.17
CA SER A 124 14.05 2.25 -4.49
C SER A 124 15.48 1.74 -4.37
N GLY A 125 15.68 0.47 -4.71
CA GLY A 125 16.95 -0.21 -4.48
C GLY A 125 17.33 -0.19 -3.01
N ASP A 126 18.51 0.35 -2.72
CA ASP A 126 19.09 0.47 -1.38
C ASP A 126 18.73 1.80 -0.68
N THR A 127 17.72 2.53 -1.15
CA THR A 127 17.25 3.77 -0.50
C THR A 127 15.83 3.59 0.02
N LEU A 128 15.62 3.93 1.29
CA LEU A 128 14.34 3.91 2.01
C LEU A 128 13.97 5.33 2.41
N ALA A 129 12.76 5.76 2.04
CA ALA A 129 12.13 6.97 2.56
C ALA A 129 10.99 6.58 3.50
N VAL A 130 10.86 7.31 4.61
CA VAL A 130 9.87 7.05 5.66
C VAL A 130 9.21 8.37 6.07
N GLY A 131 7.89 8.45 6.00
CA GLY A 131 7.12 9.58 6.50
C GLY A 131 6.85 9.49 8.00
N ALA A 132 6.78 10.65 8.64
CA ALA A 132 6.33 10.86 10.01
C ALA A 132 5.43 12.10 9.99
N MET A 133 4.19 11.93 9.54
CA MET A 133 3.27 13.03 9.22
C MET A 133 2.92 13.90 10.43
N ARG A 134 3.12 13.39 11.65
CA ARG A 134 2.79 14.05 12.91
C ARG A 134 4.02 14.55 13.67
N GLU A 135 5.15 14.66 12.98
CA GLU A 135 6.36 15.22 13.58
C GLU A 135 6.20 16.74 13.81
N ASP A 136 6.57 17.21 15.00
CA ASP A 136 6.12 18.51 15.53
C ASP A 136 7.19 19.62 15.49
N SER A 137 8.35 19.42 14.85
CA SER A 137 9.39 20.45 14.85
C SER A 137 9.17 21.54 13.80
N CYS A 138 9.74 22.71 14.08
CA CYS A 138 9.78 23.85 13.17
C CYS A 138 11.01 23.85 12.24
N ALA A 139 11.75 22.75 12.14
CA ALA A 139 12.90 22.65 11.24
C ALA A 139 12.47 22.78 9.78
N THR A 140 13.30 23.40 8.95
CA THR A 140 12.99 23.64 7.52
C THR A 140 14.02 22.99 6.60
N GLY A 141 13.59 22.65 5.39
CA GLY A 141 14.46 22.11 4.34
C GLY A 141 15.06 20.75 4.67
N VAL A 142 16.23 20.47 4.09
CA VAL A 142 16.92 19.17 4.24
C VAL A 142 18.07 19.30 5.24
N ASN A 143 18.08 18.45 6.26
CA ASN A 143 19.06 18.45 7.33
C ASN A 143 19.68 17.05 7.50
N THR A 144 20.91 16.98 8.00
CA THR A 144 21.60 15.70 8.30
C THR A 144 21.50 15.31 9.78
N THR A 145 20.70 16.03 10.54
CA THR A 145 20.35 15.76 11.93
C THR A 145 18.86 16.06 12.10
N ALA A 146 18.14 15.17 12.76
CA ALA A 146 16.74 15.41 13.11
C ALA A 146 16.66 16.52 14.18
N ALA A 147 15.56 17.26 14.15
CA ALA A 147 15.24 18.28 15.12
C ALA A 147 14.89 17.68 16.50
N THR A 148 14.80 18.53 17.51
CA THR A 148 14.49 18.10 18.89
C THR A 148 13.44 19.00 19.56
N ASP A 149 12.88 19.94 18.80
CA ASP A 149 11.80 20.83 19.21
C ASP A 149 10.45 20.27 18.75
N ASP A 150 9.38 20.61 19.47
CA ASP A 150 8.00 20.20 19.19
C ASP A 150 7.09 21.46 19.13
N ASP A 151 7.55 22.51 18.45
CA ASP A 151 6.94 23.85 18.47
C ASP A 151 5.96 24.11 17.29
N CYS A 152 5.90 23.22 16.29
CA CYS A 152 5.07 23.31 15.08
C CYS A 152 4.24 22.03 14.90
N SER A 153 3.09 21.95 15.59
CA SER A 153 2.29 20.72 15.67
C SER A 153 1.91 20.16 14.31
N ASP A 154 2.04 18.85 14.16
CA ASP A 154 1.62 18.05 13.03
C ASP A 154 2.13 18.61 11.68
N ALA A 155 3.26 19.34 11.72
CA ALA A 155 3.93 19.89 10.54
C ALA A 155 4.48 18.79 9.63
N GLY A 156 4.89 17.68 10.26
CA GLY A 156 5.32 16.46 9.62
C GLY A 156 6.74 16.50 9.05
N ALA A 157 7.31 15.31 8.82
CA ALA A 157 8.64 15.12 8.27
C ALA A 157 8.73 13.87 7.39
N ALA A 158 9.83 13.78 6.62
CA ALA A 158 10.29 12.52 6.03
C ALA A 158 11.75 12.25 6.37
N TYR A 159 12.13 10.98 6.44
CA TYR A 159 13.47 10.52 6.76
C TYR A 159 13.96 9.61 5.65
N VAL A 160 15.21 9.80 5.23
CA VAL A 160 15.87 8.98 4.23
C VAL A 160 16.96 8.15 4.89
N PHE A 161 16.98 6.86 4.58
CA PHE A 161 18.00 5.91 4.96
C PHE A 161 18.59 5.25 3.72
N THR A 162 19.88 4.97 3.75
CA THR A 162 20.57 4.23 2.69
C THR A 162 21.22 2.97 3.22
N ARG A 163 21.27 1.95 2.36
CA ARG A 163 21.81 0.63 2.67
C ARG A 163 23.15 0.41 1.96
N SER A 164 24.12 -0.12 2.69
CA SER A 164 25.39 -0.58 2.15
C SER A 164 25.74 -1.94 2.75
N GLY A 165 25.79 -2.97 1.90
CA GLY A 165 25.83 -4.35 2.38
C GLY A 165 24.53 -4.67 3.12
N THR A 166 24.58 -4.97 4.41
CA THR A 166 23.39 -5.21 5.27
C THR A 166 23.16 -4.06 6.26
N THR A 167 23.89 -2.96 6.12
CA THR A 167 23.86 -1.85 7.08
C THR A 167 23.02 -0.72 6.52
N TRP A 168 21.95 -0.38 7.24
CA TRP A 168 21.16 0.83 6.99
C TRP A 168 21.73 2.00 7.79
N THR A 169 21.81 3.16 7.16
CA THR A 169 22.29 4.41 7.76
C THR A 169 21.33 5.54 7.48
N PHE A 170 21.01 6.33 8.50
CA PHE A 170 20.29 7.57 8.33
C PHE A 170 21.09 8.54 7.46
N GLU A 171 20.46 9.09 6.42
CA GLU A 171 21.08 9.95 5.42
C GLU A 171 20.55 11.39 5.51
N ALA A 172 19.23 11.56 5.62
CA ALA A 172 18.61 12.89 5.62
C ALA A 172 17.30 12.93 6.42
N TYR A 173 17.07 14.07 7.05
CA TYR A 173 15.80 14.51 7.63
C TYR A 173 15.27 15.65 6.76
N VAL A 174 14.08 15.44 6.19
CA VAL A 174 13.51 16.25 5.13
C VAL A 174 12.25 16.91 5.65
N LYS A 175 12.23 18.24 5.60
CA LYS A 175 11.09 19.10 5.95
C LYS A 175 10.70 19.95 4.76
N ALA A 176 9.48 20.47 4.80
CA ALA A 176 9.05 21.49 3.85
C ALA A 176 9.99 22.72 3.92
N PRO A 177 10.23 23.43 2.80
CA PRO A 177 11.01 24.68 2.81
C PRO A 177 10.33 25.81 3.61
N PHE A 178 9.00 25.77 3.68
CA PHE A 178 8.16 26.57 4.56
C PHE A 178 7.30 25.60 5.35
N VAL A 179 7.30 25.73 6.67
CA VAL A 179 6.60 24.83 7.58
C VAL A 179 5.43 25.57 8.18
N SER A 180 4.24 24.99 8.04
CA SER A 180 3.05 25.35 8.81
C SER A 180 2.62 24.19 9.69
N SER A 181 1.83 24.50 10.73
CA SER A 181 1.22 23.48 11.57
C SER A 181 0.09 22.79 10.82
N ASP A 182 -0.17 21.52 11.15
CA ASP A 182 -1.24 20.71 10.57
C ASP A 182 -1.14 20.45 9.04
N ASP A 183 0.01 20.71 8.41
CA ASP A 183 0.25 20.44 6.97
C ASP A 183 0.37 18.93 6.68
N PHE A 184 0.72 18.12 7.69
CA PHE A 184 1.01 16.68 7.60
C PHE A 184 2.03 16.32 6.52
N PHE A 185 3.14 17.05 6.42
CA PHE A 185 4.21 16.69 5.49
C PHE A 185 4.75 15.28 5.79
N GLY A 186 4.80 14.40 4.79
CA GLY A 186 5.16 13.00 5.00
C GLY A 186 3.97 12.06 5.17
N ASP A 187 2.74 12.56 5.05
CA ASP A 187 1.52 11.74 4.98
C ASP A 187 1.62 10.66 3.89
N SER A 188 2.21 11.03 2.74
CA SER A 188 2.61 10.08 1.71
C SER A 188 4.04 10.32 1.22
N VAL A 189 4.72 9.24 0.84
CA VAL A 189 6.05 9.29 0.24
C VAL A 189 6.13 8.35 -0.97
N ALA A 190 6.77 8.80 -2.05
CA ALA A 190 7.17 7.92 -3.14
C ALA A 190 8.59 8.23 -3.60
N LEU A 191 9.30 7.18 -3.99
CA LEU A 191 10.72 7.24 -4.28
C LEU A 191 11.00 6.48 -5.59
N SER A 192 11.69 7.13 -6.51
CA SER A 192 12.17 6.52 -7.75
C SER A 192 13.60 6.97 -8.02
N GLY A 193 14.55 6.06 -7.77
CA GLY A 193 15.98 6.36 -7.85
C GLY A 193 16.36 7.49 -6.90
N ASP A 194 16.77 8.61 -7.48
CA ASP A 194 17.22 9.82 -6.78
C ASP A 194 16.14 10.90 -6.70
N THR A 195 14.86 10.56 -6.89
CA THR A 195 13.74 11.50 -6.79
C THR A 195 12.76 11.05 -5.74
N LEU A 196 12.46 11.94 -4.80
CA LEU A 196 11.56 11.74 -3.67
C LEU A 196 10.41 12.74 -3.79
N ALA A 197 9.18 12.25 -3.79
CA ALA A 197 7.96 13.06 -3.71
C ALA A 197 7.31 12.82 -2.35
N ILE A 198 6.89 13.91 -1.69
CA ILE A 198 6.32 13.88 -0.35
C ILE A 198 5.02 14.67 -0.35
N GLY A 199 3.93 14.04 0.07
CA GLY A 199 2.63 14.67 0.23
C GLY A 199 2.52 15.43 1.55
N ALA A 200 1.77 16.53 1.52
CA ALA A 200 1.29 17.28 2.66
C ALA A 200 -0.20 17.54 2.40
N SER A 201 -1.04 16.56 2.70
CA SER A 201 -2.45 16.53 2.28
C SER A 201 -3.30 17.64 2.90
N SER A 202 -2.86 18.19 4.03
CA SER A 202 -3.55 19.27 4.73
C SER A 202 -2.94 20.66 4.53
N GLU A 203 -1.90 20.77 3.70
CA GLU A 203 -1.36 22.07 3.28
C GLU A 203 -2.46 22.94 2.69
N ASP A 204 -2.59 24.17 3.20
CA ASP A 204 -3.78 24.98 3.03
C ASP A 204 -3.57 26.26 2.25
N SER A 205 -2.51 26.37 1.45
CA SER A 205 -2.37 27.50 0.54
C SER A 205 -3.28 27.40 -0.68
N CYS A 206 -3.61 28.58 -1.23
CA CYS A 206 -4.35 28.69 -2.48
C CYS A 206 -3.44 28.74 -3.73
N ALA A 207 -2.17 28.34 -3.60
CA ALA A 207 -1.25 28.27 -4.73
C ALA A 207 -1.71 27.22 -5.76
N THR A 208 -1.43 27.45 -7.04
CA THR A 208 -1.84 26.54 -8.13
C THR A 208 -0.65 26.16 -9.01
N GLY A 209 -0.73 24.96 -9.60
CA GLY A 209 0.29 24.46 -10.52
C GLY A 209 1.63 24.16 -9.85
N VAL A 210 2.72 24.29 -10.61
CA VAL A 210 4.06 23.92 -10.16
C VAL A 210 4.91 25.17 -9.94
N SER A 211 5.60 25.23 -8.81
CA SER A 211 6.50 26.31 -8.42
C SER A 211 7.83 25.75 -7.90
N THR A 212 8.90 26.55 -7.94
CA THR A 212 10.18 26.24 -7.29
C THR A 212 10.30 26.90 -5.91
N THR A 213 9.21 27.45 -5.39
CA THR A 213 9.10 28.01 -4.04
C THR A 213 7.77 27.58 -3.45
N ALA A 214 7.79 27.08 -2.22
CA ALA A 214 6.58 26.76 -1.47
C ALA A 214 5.77 28.05 -1.21
N ALA A 215 4.44 27.90 -1.14
CA ALA A 215 3.55 28.96 -0.71
C ALA A 215 3.70 29.23 0.80
N THR A 216 3.12 30.34 1.26
CA THR A 216 3.21 30.79 2.66
C THR A 216 1.88 31.35 3.16
N ASP A 217 0.79 31.06 2.45
CA ASP A 217 -0.57 31.48 2.80
C ASP A 217 -1.39 30.25 3.17
N ASP A 218 -2.43 30.46 3.99
CA ASP A 218 -3.25 29.39 4.58
C ASP A 218 -4.73 29.63 4.24
N GLY A 219 -5.02 29.94 2.96
CA GLY A 219 -6.33 30.42 2.50
C GLY A 219 -7.33 29.36 2.03
N CYS A 220 -6.86 28.15 1.74
CA CYS A 220 -7.55 27.05 1.08
C CYS A 220 -7.39 25.76 1.91
N PHE A 221 -8.12 25.70 3.02
CA PHE A 221 -8.09 24.60 4.00
C PHE A 221 -8.03 23.20 3.36
N ARG A 222 -6.98 22.43 3.67
CA ARG A 222 -6.75 21.06 3.18
C ARG A 222 -6.82 20.90 1.67
N ALA A 223 -6.37 21.91 0.94
CA ALA A 223 -6.19 21.82 -0.50
C ALA A 223 -5.12 20.78 -0.87
N GLY A 224 -4.09 20.65 -0.02
CA GLY A 224 -3.00 19.70 -0.11
C GLY A 224 -1.91 20.10 -1.11
N ALA A 225 -0.71 19.56 -0.93
CA ALA A 225 0.46 19.81 -1.77
C ALA A 225 1.37 18.57 -1.91
N VAL A 226 2.26 18.59 -2.91
CA VAL A 226 3.38 17.65 -3.03
C VAL A 226 4.70 18.40 -3.18
N TYR A 227 5.71 17.96 -2.45
CA TYR A 227 7.06 18.51 -2.49
C TYR A 227 7.99 17.47 -3.11
N VAL A 228 8.73 17.88 -4.14
CA VAL A 228 9.69 17.02 -4.85
C VAL A 228 11.10 17.42 -4.47
N PHE A 229 11.92 16.43 -4.14
CA PHE A 229 13.33 16.54 -3.83
C PHE A 229 14.14 15.64 -4.74
N THR A 230 15.37 16.06 -5.06
CA THR A 230 16.32 15.27 -5.85
C THR A 230 17.62 15.05 -5.10
N ARG A 231 18.23 13.89 -5.30
CA ARG A 231 19.51 13.52 -4.70
C ARG A 231 20.66 13.66 -5.68
N SER A 232 21.77 14.22 -5.21
CA SER A 232 23.07 14.16 -5.87
C SER A 232 24.14 13.74 -4.86
N GLY A 233 24.72 12.56 -5.04
CA GLY A 233 25.55 11.94 -4.00
C GLY A 233 24.70 11.59 -2.78
N THR A 234 24.96 12.22 -1.64
CA THR A 234 24.18 12.07 -0.40
C THR A 234 23.33 13.31 -0.09
N THR A 235 23.32 14.30 -0.98
CA THR A 235 22.64 15.58 -0.73
C THR A 235 21.29 15.57 -1.42
N TRP A 236 20.22 15.68 -0.63
CA TRP A 236 18.88 15.94 -1.12
C TRP A 236 18.63 17.45 -1.24
N THR A 237 18.00 17.87 -2.32
CA THR A 237 17.67 19.27 -2.59
C THR A 237 16.22 19.40 -3.00
N PHE A 238 15.50 20.36 -2.43
CA PHE A 238 14.16 20.72 -2.87
C PHE A 238 14.18 21.18 -4.33
N GLU A 239 13.34 20.55 -5.16
CA GLU A 239 13.26 20.78 -6.60
C GLU A 239 11.96 21.49 -6.99
N ALA A 240 10.81 21.05 -6.47
CA ALA A 240 9.52 21.59 -6.85
C ALA A 240 8.47 21.49 -5.73
N TYR A 241 7.58 22.46 -5.71
CA TYR A 241 6.32 22.48 -4.98
C TYR A 241 5.19 22.35 -6.01
N VAL A 242 4.36 21.32 -5.84
CA VAL A 242 3.36 20.88 -6.81
C VAL A 242 1.99 20.98 -6.17
N LYS A 243 1.11 21.76 -6.80
CA LYS A 243 -0.30 21.92 -6.47
C LYS A 243 -1.17 21.48 -7.65
N ALA A 244 -2.42 21.15 -7.36
CA ALA A 244 -3.43 21.01 -8.40
C ALA A 244 -3.52 22.30 -9.25
N PRO A 245 -3.73 22.22 -10.57
CA PRO A 245 -3.98 23.41 -11.40
C PRO A 245 -5.30 24.12 -11.06
N SER A 246 -6.23 23.39 -10.45
CA SER A 246 -7.49 23.87 -9.87
C SER A 246 -7.49 23.46 -8.39
N VAL A 247 -7.48 24.44 -7.49
CA VAL A 247 -7.48 24.18 -6.05
C VAL A 247 -8.86 24.48 -5.49
N SER A 248 -9.43 23.50 -4.80
CA SER A 248 -10.56 23.68 -3.89
C SER A 248 -10.17 23.31 -2.46
N VAL A 249 -11.00 23.73 -1.51
CA VAL A 249 -10.85 23.32 -0.12
C VAL A 249 -11.20 21.85 0.01
N PHE A 250 -10.57 21.14 0.95
CA PHE A 250 -10.79 19.72 1.22
C PHE A 250 -10.42 18.74 0.10
N ASP A 251 -9.87 19.17 -1.04
CA ASP A 251 -9.48 18.25 -2.11
C ASP A 251 -8.41 17.22 -1.71
N ALA A 252 -7.65 17.50 -0.63
CA ALA A 252 -6.60 16.64 -0.07
C ALA A 252 -5.56 16.16 -1.10
N PHE A 253 -5.16 17.06 -2.00
CA PHE A 253 -4.15 16.78 -3.01
C PHE A 253 -2.83 16.32 -2.37
N GLY A 254 -2.34 15.14 -2.74
CA GLY A 254 -1.09 14.61 -2.19
C GLY A 254 -1.26 13.64 -1.03
N GLU A 255 -2.48 13.34 -0.58
CA GLU A 255 -2.70 12.25 0.38
C GLU A 255 -2.27 10.88 -0.18
N ASN A 256 -2.48 10.66 -1.48
CA ASN A 256 -2.00 9.47 -2.17
C ASN A 256 -1.21 9.86 -3.41
N LEU A 257 0.00 9.31 -3.57
CA LEU A 257 0.84 9.61 -4.72
C LEU A 257 1.66 8.39 -5.17
N ALA A 258 2.02 8.38 -6.45
CA ALA A 258 2.89 7.37 -7.03
C ALA A 258 3.90 8.03 -7.98
N LEU A 259 5.16 7.60 -7.91
CA LEU A 259 6.26 8.13 -8.69
C LEU A 259 6.96 7.02 -9.48
N SER A 260 7.11 7.21 -10.79
CA SER A 260 7.86 6.32 -11.67
C SER A 260 8.76 7.12 -12.59
N GLY A 261 10.06 7.15 -12.27
CA GLY A 261 11.04 7.95 -13.00
C GLY A 261 10.67 9.44 -12.93
N ASP A 262 10.36 10.01 -14.09
CA ASP A 262 10.00 11.41 -14.27
C ASP A 262 8.48 11.63 -14.36
N THR A 263 7.64 10.66 -13.94
CA THR A 263 6.18 10.80 -13.93
C THR A 263 5.66 10.65 -12.51
N LEU A 264 4.87 11.63 -12.06
CA LEU A 264 4.22 11.68 -10.75
C LEU A 264 2.71 11.68 -10.96
N ALA A 265 2.00 10.77 -10.29
CA ALA A 265 0.54 10.76 -10.20
C ALA A 265 0.14 11.11 -8.77
N VAL A 266 -0.82 12.02 -8.61
CA VAL A 266 -1.28 12.53 -7.32
C VAL A 266 -2.80 12.43 -7.24
N GLY A 267 -3.29 11.72 -6.24
CA GLY A 267 -4.71 11.59 -5.92
C GLY A 267 -5.25 12.80 -5.16
N SER A 268 -6.52 13.08 -5.40
CA SER A 268 -7.33 14.09 -4.73
C SER A 268 -8.75 13.54 -4.65
N TYR A 269 -8.96 12.58 -3.75
CA TYR A 269 -10.15 11.72 -3.75
C TYR A 269 -11.41 12.42 -3.22
N TRP A 270 -11.26 13.59 -2.61
CA TRP A 270 -12.34 14.50 -2.23
C TRP A 270 -12.61 15.60 -3.27
N GLU A 271 -12.02 15.52 -4.46
CA GLU A 271 -12.31 16.48 -5.53
C GLU A 271 -13.77 16.35 -6.02
N ASP A 272 -14.44 17.49 -6.17
CA ASP A 272 -15.90 17.57 -6.25
C ASP A 272 -16.46 17.76 -7.67
N SER A 273 -15.65 17.70 -8.73
CA SER A 273 -16.16 18.00 -10.08
C SER A 273 -16.84 16.83 -10.77
N CYS A 274 -17.75 17.17 -11.69
CA CYS A 274 -18.44 16.22 -12.54
C CYS A 274 -17.73 15.93 -13.88
N ALA A 275 -16.47 16.37 -14.03
CA ALA A 275 -15.70 16.10 -15.24
C ALA A 275 -15.45 14.60 -15.42
N THR A 276 -15.43 14.12 -16.65
CA THR A 276 -15.27 12.69 -16.97
C THR A 276 -14.06 12.44 -17.87
N GLY A 277 -13.47 11.25 -17.75
CA GLY A 277 -12.35 10.83 -18.57
C GLY A 277 -11.06 11.63 -18.34
N VAL A 278 -10.23 11.75 -19.37
CA VAL A 278 -8.92 12.41 -19.28
C VAL A 278 -8.94 13.76 -19.98
N SER A 279 -8.42 14.79 -19.33
CA SER A 279 -8.30 16.16 -19.85
C SER A 279 -6.91 16.73 -19.58
N THR A 280 -6.49 17.72 -20.39
CA THR A 280 -5.28 18.53 -20.12
C THR A 280 -5.61 19.83 -19.40
N THR A 281 -6.82 19.94 -18.85
CA THR A 281 -7.29 21.08 -18.06
C THR A 281 -8.16 20.54 -16.95
N ALA A 282 -7.79 20.85 -15.71
CA ALA A 282 -8.54 20.44 -14.55
C ALA A 282 -9.86 21.21 -14.46
N ALA A 283 -10.88 20.55 -13.94
CA ALA A 283 -12.20 21.11 -13.76
C ALA A 283 -12.22 22.12 -12.61
N THR A 284 -13.25 22.95 -12.55
CA THR A 284 -13.40 23.97 -11.50
C THR A 284 -14.84 24.02 -10.97
N ASP A 285 -15.64 23.00 -11.28
CA ASP A 285 -16.99 22.85 -10.76
C ASP A 285 -16.99 21.91 -9.56
N ASP A 286 -17.93 22.10 -8.64
CA ASP A 286 -18.08 21.28 -7.42
C ASP A 286 -19.45 20.58 -7.41
N GLY A 287 -19.81 19.93 -8.52
CA GLY A 287 -21.15 19.36 -8.74
C GLY A 287 -21.35 17.92 -8.28
N CYS A 288 -20.26 17.17 -8.11
CA CYS A 288 -20.21 15.73 -7.86
C CYS A 288 -19.34 15.46 -6.63
N PHE A 289 -19.95 15.69 -5.46
CA PHE A 289 -19.32 15.59 -4.14
C PHE A 289 -18.47 14.34 -3.95
N ASP A 290 -17.22 14.50 -3.54
CA ASP A 290 -16.18 13.50 -3.35
C ASP A 290 -16.07 12.48 -4.49
N ALA A 291 -16.28 12.92 -5.74
CA ALA A 291 -16.11 12.04 -6.90
C ALA A 291 -14.64 11.63 -7.07
N GLY A 292 -13.73 12.53 -6.71
CA GLY A 292 -12.29 12.34 -6.70
C GLY A 292 -11.62 12.47 -8.08
N ALA A 293 -10.32 12.75 -8.08
CA ALA A 293 -9.50 12.94 -9.27
C ALA A 293 -8.06 12.44 -9.08
N VAL A 294 -7.35 12.25 -10.20
CA VAL A 294 -5.89 12.07 -10.22
C VAL A 294 -5.25 13.08 -11.17
N TYR A 295 -4.14 13.68 -10.74
CA TYR A 295 -3.36 14.64 -11.50
C TYR A 295 -2.00 14.03 -11.84
N VAL A 296 -1.63 14.06 -13.12
CA VAL A 296 -0.36 13.56 -13.61
C VAL A 296 0.56 14.72 -13.96
N PHE A 297 1.79 14.66 -13.47
CA PHE A 297 2.87 15.60 -13.74
C PHE A 297 4.07 14.86 -14.33
N THR A 298 4.79 15.53 -15.22
CA THR A 298 6.02 15.00 -15.83
C THR A 298 7.19 15.94 -15.64
N ARG A 299 8.39 15.38 -15.45
CA ARG A 299 9.64 16.14 -15.36
C ARG A 299 10.42 16.09 -16.68
N SER A 300 10.94 17.24 -17.09
CA SER A 300 11.98 17.34 -18.12
C SER A 300 13.13 18.20 -17.59
N GLY A 301 14.31 17.60 -17.41
CA GLY A 301 15.41 18.24 -16.69
C GLY A 301 15.02 18.40 -15.22
N THR A 302 14.89 19.64 -14.74
CA THR A 302 14.44 19.96 -13.37
C THR A 302 13.05 20.58 -13.33
N THR A 303 12.34 20.61 -14.46
CA THR A 303 11.05 21.28 -14.59
C THR A 303 9.93 20.26 -14.59
N TRP A 304 9.09 20.31 -13.55
CA TRP A 304 7.85 19.56 -13.48
C TRP A 304 6.72 20.34 -14.17
N THR A 305 5.90 19.65 -14.94
CA THR A 305 4.76 20.23 -15.65
C THR A 305 3.53 19.34 -15.48
N PHE A 306 2.38 19.96 -15.27
CA PHE A 306 1.09 19.27 -15.32
C PHE A 306 0.86 18.70 -16.73
N GLU A 307 0.58 17.39 -16.81
CA GLU A 307 0.37 16.65 -18.06
C GLU A 307 -1.11 16.29 -18.25
N ALA A 308 -1.78 15.77 -17.21
CA ALA A 308 -3.15 15.29 -17.34
C ALA A 308 -3.95 15.38 -16.03
N TYR A 309 -5.24 15.63 -16.18
CA TYR A 309 -6.27 15.50 -15.17
C TYR A 309 -7.12 14.27 -15.54
N VAL A 310 -7.18 13.31 -14.63
CA VAL A 310 -7.74 11.98 -14.85
C VAL A 310 -8.94 11.79 -13.94
N LYS A 311 -10.09 11.50 -14.55
CA LYS A 311 -11.35 11.16 -13.90
C LYS A 311 -11.84 9.81 -14.40
N ALA A 312 -12.74 9.20 -13.63
CA ALA A 312 -13.46 8.03 -14.09
C ALA A 312 -14.26 8.34 -15.39
N PRO A 313 -14.42 7.37 -16.32
CA PRO A 313 -15.28 7.54 -17.49
C PRO A 313 -16.77 7.71 -17.16
N VAL A 314 -17.19 7.16 -16.01
CA VAL A 314 -18.51 7.35 -15.39
C VAL A 314 -18.23 7.89 -14.00
N VAL A 315 -18.81 9.05 -13.67
CA VAL A 315 -18.56 9.74 -12.41
C VAL A 315 -19.81 9.71 -11.56
N THR A 316 -19.64 9.23 -10.34
CA THR A 316 -20.64 9.15 -9.29
C THR A 316 -20.09 9.79 -8.03
N ALA A 317 -20.96 10.46 -7.29
CA ALA A 317 -20.57 11.16 -6.07
C ALA A 317 -20.15 10.15 -5.01
N ARG A 318 -19.07 10.46 -4.28
CA ARG A 318 -18.48 9.65 -3.19
C ARG A 318 -17.83 8.35 -3.60
N ASP A 319 -17.51 8.16 -4.88
CA ASP A 319 -16.73 7.03 -5.35
C ASP A 319 -15.27 7.06 -4.87
N PHE A 320 -14.78 8.24 -4.49
CA PHE A 320 -13.42 8.48 -4.02
C PHE A 320 -12.36 8.05 -5.05
N PHE A 321 -12.56 8.41 -6.32
CA PHE A 321 -11.58 8.12 -7.37
C PHE A 321 -10.24 8.81 -7.06
N GLY A 322 -9.14 8.05 -7.04
CA GLY A 322 -7.84 8.56 -6.64
C GLY A 322 -7.49 8.29 -5.17
N GLU A 323 -8.32 7.58 -4.42
CA GLU A 323 -8.01 7.16 -3.04
C GLU A 323 -6.81 6.22 -2.98
N SER A 324 -6.57 5.45 -4.04
CA SER A 324 -5.33 4.70 -4.21
C SER A 324 -4.81 4.88 -5.63
N VAL A 325 -3.49 5.01 -5.77
CA VAL A 325 -2.82 5.19 -7.07
C VAL A 325 -1.58 4.30 -7.16
N ALA A 326 -1.42 3.63 -8.30
CA ALA A 326 -0.19 2.93 -8.63
C ALA A 326 0.27 3.32 -10.03
N LEU A 327 1.57 3.61 -10.18
CA LEU A 327 2.14 4.10 -11.43
C LEU A 327 3.40 3.28 -11.78
N LEU A 328 3.45 2.78 -13.01
CA LEU A 328 4.63 2.13 -13.57
C LEU A 328 4.82 2.54 -15.03
N GLY A 329 5.80 3.39 -15.27
CA GLY A 329 6.08 3.96 -16.60
C GLY A 329 4.85 4.64 -17.18
N ASP A 330 4.29 4.03 -18.23
CA ASP A 330 3.13 4.52 -18.96
C ASP A 330 1.80 3.86 -18.54
N THR A 331 1.77 3.13 -17.41
CA THR A 331 0.55 2.50 -16.88
C THR A 331 0.20 3.11 -15.52
N LEU A 332 -1.02 3.62 -15.40
CA LEU A 332 -1.58 4.18 -14.18
C LEU A 332 -2.81 3.36 -13.79
N ALA A 333 -2.83 2.84 -12.57
CA ALA A 333 -4.02 2.24 -11.96
C ALA A 333 -4.54 3.17 -10.87
N VAL A 334 -5.85 3.42 -10.87
CA VAL A 334 -6.52 4.32 -9.94
C VAL A 334 -7.68 3.60 -9.27
N GLY A 335 -7.73 3.61 -7.94
CA GLY A 335 -8.83 3.08 -7.17
C GLY A 335 -9.96 4.08 -7.00
N ALA A 336 -11.19 3.59 -7.00
CA ALA A 336 -12.37 4.27 -6.51
C ALA A 336 -12.97 3.38 -5.42
N LEU A 337 -12.52 3.60 -4.19
CA LEU A 337 -12.74 2.71 -3.06
C LEU A 337 -14.23 2.43 -2.79
N ARG A 338 -15.07 3.43 -3.12
CA ARG A 338 -16.49 3.47 -2.79
C ARG A 338 -17.36 3.45 -4.04
N GLU A 339 -16.84 2.93 -5.15
CA GLU A 339 -17.65 2.66 -6.33
C GLU A 339 -18.69 1.58 -6.03
N ASP A 340 -19.94 1.85 -6.42
CA ASP A 340 -21.13 1.14 -5.91
C ASP A 340 -21.71 0.12 -6.89
N SER A 341 -21.06 -0.20 -8.02
CA SER A 341 -21.66 -1.11 -9.00
C SER A 341 -21.49 -2.58 -8.65
N CYS A 342 -22.43 -3.38 -9.15
CA CYS A 342 -22.39 -4.84 -9.09
C CYS A 342 -21.68 -5.48 -10.30
N ALA A 343 -20.97 -4.69 -11.11
CA ALA A 343 -20.21 -5.22 -12.23
C ALA A 343 -19.10 -6.17 -11.74
N THR A 344 -18.79 -7.20 -12.52
CA THR A 344 -17.82 -8.24 -12.15
C THR A 344 -16.74 -8.39 -13.22
N GLY A 345 -15.54 -8.79 -12.80
CA GLY A 345 -14.42 -9.04 -13.69
C GLY A 345 -13.88 -7.77 -14.36
N VAL A 346 -13.32 -7.93 -15.57
CA VAL A 346 -12.66 -6.85 -16.30
C VAL A 346 -13.49 -6.45 -17.52
N SER A 347 -13.65 -5.15 -17.72
CA SER A 347 -14.39 -4.53 -18.84
C SER A 347 -13.61 -3.37 -19.44
N THR A 348 -13.89 -3.01 -20.69
CA THR A 348 -13.38 -1.78 -21.33
C THR A 348 -14.38 -0.63 -21.25
N THR A 349 -15.43 -0.78 -20.45
CA THR A 349 -16.43 0.25 -20.14
C THR A 349 -16.76 0.19 -18.67
N ALA A 350 -16.75 1.34 -18.00
CA ALA A 350 -17.18 1.46 -16.61
C ALA A 350 -18.68 1.18 -16.47
N ALA A 351 -19.07 0.65 -15.33
CA ALA A 351 -20.46 0.40 -14.98
C ALA A 351 -21.21 1.72 -14.72
N THR A 352 -22.55 1.64 -14.69
CA THR A 352 -23.42 2.80 -14.43
C THR A 352 -24.51 2.47 -13.41
N ASP A 353 -24.44 1.30 -12.79
CA ASP A 353 -25.36 0.87 -11.74
C ASP A 353 -24.74 1.09 -10.37
N ASP A 354 -25.56 1.35 -9.35
CA ASP A 354 -25.13 1.61 -7.97
C ASP A 354 -25.77 0.59 -7.01
N GLY A 355 -25.69 -0.70 -7.36
CA GLY A 355 -26.41 -1.78 -6.66
C GLY A 355 -25.67 -2.43 -5.48
N CYS A 356 -24.34 -2.31 -5.44
CA CYS A 356 -23.43 -2.99 -4.54
C CYS A 356 -22.55 -1.96 -3.82
N PHE A 357 -23.14 -1.31 -2.81
CA PHE A 357 -22.52 -0.23 -2.04
C PHE A 357 -21.11 -0.56 -1.53
N ASP A 358 -20.17 0.38 -1.69
CA ASP A 358 -18.78 0.30 -1.25
C ASP A 358 -18.07 -0.98 -1.75
N ALA A 359 -18.46 -1.51 -2.91
CA ALA A 359 -17.81 -2.67 -3.51
C ALA A 359 -16.40 -2.31 -4.01
N GLY A 360 -16.24 -1.09 -4.53
CA GLY A 360 -14.99 -0.52 -5.02
C GLY A 360 -14.59 -1.02 -6.42
N ALA A 361 -13.74 -0.25 -7.11
CA ALA A 361 -13.31 -0.52 -8.47
C ALA A 361 -11.90 0.01 -8.76
N VAL A 362 -11.24 -0.54 -9.79
CA VAL A 362 -9.96 -0.02 -10.30
C VAL A 362 -10.10 0.38 -11.76
N TYR A 363 -9.55 1.54 -12.11
CA TYR A 363 -9.49 2.08 -13.45
C TYR A 363 -8.04 2.11 -13.92
N VAL A 364 -7.76 1.46 -15.04
CA VAL A 364 -6.42 1.42 -15.64
C VAL A 364 -6.38 2.37 -16.83
N PHE A 365 -5.33 3.19 -16.87
CA PHE A 365 -5.03 4.12 -17.94
C PHE A 365 -3.64 3.85 -18.51
N THR A 366 -3.50 4.06 -19.82
CA THR A 366 -2.21 3.95 -20.51
C THR A 366 -1.82 5.24 -21.21
N ARG A 367 -0.54 5.58 -21.15
CA ARG A 367 0.05 6.74 -21.83
C ARG A 367 0.68 6.35 -23.17
N SER A 368 0.43 7.16 -24.18
CA SER A 368 1.16 7.16 -25.45
C SER A 368 1.56 8.59 -25.81
N GLY A 369 2.86 8.89 -25.80
CA GLY A 369 3.34 10.26 -25.86
C GLY A 369 2.94 10.99 -24.57
N THR A 370 2.14 12.05 -24.69
CA THR A 370 1.59 12.80 -23.53
C THR A 370 0.10 12.52 -23.30
N THR A 371 -0.49 11.59 -24.04
CA THR A 371 -1.93 11.30 -23.98
C THR A 371 -2.18 10.07 -23.12
N TRP A 372 -2.88 10.27 -22.01
CA TRP A 372 -3.44 9.20 -21.19
C TRP A 372 -4.81 8.77 -21.72
N THR A 373 -5.05 7.47 -21.76
CA THR A 373 -6.29 6.87 -22.27
C THR A 373 -6.77 5.81 -21.32
N PHE A 374 -8.08 5.78 -21.06
CA PHE A 374 -8.71 4.73 -20.27
C PHE A 374 -8.61 3.39 -21.03
N GLU A 375 -8.04 2.38 -20.37
CA GLU A 375 -7.77 1.05 -20.92
C GLU A 375 -8.75 0.01 -20.37
N ALA A 376 -8.95 -0.02 -19.04
CA ALA A 376 -9.76 -1.05 -18.40
C ALA A 376 -10.43 -0.58 -17.11
N TYR A 377 -11.62 -1.12 -16.87
CA TYR A 377 -12.35 -1.08 -15.62
C TYR A 377 -12.30 -2.48 -14.99
N VAL A 378 -11.80 -2.57 -13.77
CA VAL A 378 -11.44 -3.82 -13.10
C VAL A 378 -12.25 -3.93 -11.81
N LYS A 379 -13.01 -5.02 -11.70
CA LYS A 379 -13.77 -5.43 -10.52
C LYS A 379 -13.34 -6.82 -10.09
N ALA A 380 -13.66 -7.15 -8.84
CA ALA A 380 -13.53 -8.53 -8.36
C ALA A 380 -14.39 -9.49 -9.23
N PRO A 381 -13.97 -10.75 -9.42
CA PRO A 381 -14.77 -11.75 -10.14
C PRO A 381 -16.08 -12.10 -9.44
N VAL A 382 -16.13 -11.92 -8.12
CA VAL A 382 -17.31 -12.00 -7.27
C VAL A 382 -17.33 -10.72 -6.44
N VAL A 383 -18.46 -10.03 -6.41
CA VAL A 383 -18.61 -8.72 -5.78
C VAL A 383 -19.60 -8.80 -4.63
N PHE A 384 -19.17 -8.32 -3.47
CA PHE A 384 -20.03 -8.03 -2.33
C PHE A 384 -19.92 -6.57 -1.91
N SER A 385 -20.95 -6.08 -1.23
CA SER A 385 -20.97 -4.71 -0.69
C SER A 385 -19.99 -4.57 0.46
N GLY A 386 -19.26 -3.45 0.48
CA GLY A 386 -18.34 -3.09 1.56
C GLY A 386 -17.08 -3.95 1.59
N ASP A 387 -16.70 -4.56 0.47
CA ASP A 387 -15.41 -5.25 0.31
C ASP A 387 -14.24 -4.27 0.14
N PHE A 388 -14.54 -3.03 -0.30
CA PHE A 388 -13.56 -1.98 -0.58
C PHE A 388 -12.46 -2.44 -1.55
N PHE A 389 -12.85 -3.08 -2.65
CA PHE A 389 -11.93 -3.46 -3.71
C PHE A 389 -11.27 -2.20 -4.28
N SER A 390 -9.93 -2.16 -4.32
CA SER A 390 -9.08 -0.99 -4.59
C SER A 390 -8.53 -0.28 -3.36
N ARG A 391 -8.64 -0.85 -2.16
CA ARG A 391 -8.03 -0.27 -0.95
C ARG A 391 -6.53 0.00 -1.08
N SER A 392 -5.84 -0.87 -1.79
CA SER A 392 -4.44 -0.70 -2.10
C SER A 392 -4.14 -1.27 -3.49
N LEU A 393 -3.16 -0.67 -4.16
CA LEU A 393 -2.78 -1.04 -5.52
C LEU A 393 -1.26 -1.19 -5.62
N ALA A 394 -0.82 -2.17 -6.39
CA ALA A 394 0.59 -2.30 -6.74
C ALA A 394 0.77 -2.80 -8.17
N LEU A 395 1.73 -2.23 -8.90
CA LEU A 395 2.06 -2.59 -10.27
C LEU A 395 3.49 -3.14 -10.36
N SER A 396 3.68 -4.21 -11.14
CA SER A 396 5.00 -4.67 -11.55
C SER A 396 4.94 -5.37 -12.90
N GLY A 397 5.64 -4.80 -13.89
CA GLY A 397 5.51 -5.23 -15.27
C GLY A 397 4.05 -5.15 -15.74
N ASP A 398 3.53 -6.28 -16.21
CA ASP A 398 2.14 -6.42 -16.66
C ASP A 398 1.21 -7.01 -15.58
N THR A 399 1.61 -6.97 -14.30
CA THR A 399 0.79 -7.46 -13.18
C THR A 399 0.27 -6.28 -12.35
N LEU A 400 -1.02 -6.31 -12.05
CA LEU A 400 -1.72 -5.44 -11.13
C LEU A 400 -2.19 -6.28 -9.93
N ALA A 401 -1.83 -5.86 -8.73
CA ALA A 401 -2.38 -6.38 -7.49
C ALA A 401 -3.37 -5.37 -6.91
N VAL A 402 -4.50 -5.87 -6.41
CA VAL A 402 -5.59 -5.06 -5.85
C VAL A 402 -6.01 -5.62 -4.49
N GLY A 403 -6.01 -4.76 -3.48
CA GLY A 403 -6.44 -5.08 -2.11
C GLY A 403 -7.94 -4.87 -1.93
N ALA A 404 -8.57 -5.75 -1.15
CA ALA A 404 -9.94 -5.61 -0.66
C ALA A 404 -9.96 -6.00 0.81
N GLU A 405 -9.58 -5.06 1.67
CA GLU A 405 -9.33 -5.31 3.09
C GLU A 405 -10.55 -5.81 3.85
N ALA A 406 -11.75 -5.50 3.36
CA ALA A 406 -12.99 -5.83 4.04
C ALA A 406 -13.70 -7.04 3.43
N GLU A 407 -13.12 -7.68 2.43
CA GLU A 407 -13.64 -8.91 1.82
C GLU A 407 -13.90 -9.98 2.89
N ARG A 408 -15.09 -10.58 2.88
CA ARG A 408 -15.56 -11.37 4.01
C ARG A 408 -15.68 -12.86 3.77
N SER A 409 -15.20 -13.43 2.67
CA SER A 409 -15.18 -14.89 2.57
C SER A 409 -14.19 -15.52 3.54
N CYS A 410 -14.46 -16.78 3.87
CA CYS A 410 -13.64 -17.63 4.71
C CYS A 410 -12.66 -18.51 3.89
N ALA A 411 -12.48 -18.21 2.60
CA ALA A 411 -11.55 -18.93 1.75
C ALA A 411 -10.10 -18.73 2.22
N THR A 412 -9.24 -19.73 2.01
CA THR A 412 -7.84 -19.68 2.44
C THR A 412 -6.87 -19.91 1.28
N GLY A 413 -5.66 -19.38 1.42
CA GLY A 413 -4.59 -19.56 0.45
C GLY A 413 -4.86 -18.91 -0.90
N VAL A 414 -4.29 -19.48 -1.97
CA VAL A 414 -4.36 -18.91 -3.32
C VAL A 414 -5.27 -19.74 -4.20
N SER A 415 -6.15 -19.08 -4.94
CA SER A 415 -7.11 -19.70 -5.85
C SER A 415 -7.17 -18.96 -7.19
N THR A 416 -7.55 -19.66 -8.25
CA THR A 416 -7.87 -19.06 -9.57
C THR A 416 -9.38 -18.81 -9.74
N THR A 417 -10.15 -18.99 -8.67
CA THR A 417 -11.57 -18.67 -8.57
C THR A 417 -11.83 -17.95 -7.27
N ALA A 418 -12.45 -16.77 -7.33
CA ALA A 418 -12.85 -16.03 -6.15
C ALA A 418 -13.94 -16.79 -5.38
N ALA A 419 -13.93 -16.61 -4.05
CA ALA A 419 -14.91 -17.21 -3.16
C ALA A 419 -16.31 -16.60 -3.36
N THR A 420 -17.34 -17.35 -3.00
CA THR A 420 -18.75 -16.92 -3.13
C THR A 420 -19.47 -16.86 -1.79
N ASP A 421 -18.75 -17.06 -0.69
CA ASP A 421 -19.26 -16.94 0.67
C ASP A 421 -18.85 -15.59 1.28
N ASP A 422 -19.54 -15.18 2.35
CA ASP A 422 -19.41 -13.86 2.97
C ASP A 422 -19.48 -13.99 4.51
N GLY A 423 -18.72 -14.94 5.08
CA GLY A 423 -18.87 -15.39 6.48
C GLY A 423 -17.85 -14.88 7.51
N CYS A 424 -16.66 -14.47 7.07
CA CYS A 424 -15.51 -14.05 7.86
C CYS A 424 -15.28 -12.55 7.74
N ILE A 425 -16.00 -11.77 8.56
CA ILE A 425 -16.03 -10.30 8.53
C ILE A 425 -14.62 -9.70 8.49
N ARG A 426 -14.32 -8.90 7.45
CA ARG A 426 -13.06 -8.16 7.31
C ARG A 426 -11.82 -9.05 7.41
N ALA A 427 -11.93 -10.28 6.93
CA ALA A 427 -10.77 -11.15 6.73
C ALA A 427 -9.83 -10.56 5.68
N GLY A 428 -10.41 -9.92 4.66
CA GLY A 428 -9.70 -9.25 3.58
C GLY A 428 -9.15 -10.22 2.53
N ALA A 429 -8.82 -9.69 1.36
CA ALA A 429 -8.26 -10.41 0.22
C ALA A 429 -7.31 -9.52 -0.60
N ALA A 430 -6.48 -10.18 -1.41
CA ALA A 430 -5.79 -9.53 -2.53
C ALA A 430 -6.12 -10.26 -3.84
N TYR A 431 -6.14 -9.52 -4.94
CA TYR A 431 -6.47 -10.01 -6.27
C TYR A 431 -5.33 -9.67 -7.23
N LEU A 432 -5.00 -10.60 -8.12
CA LEU A 432 -4.01 -10.43 -9.16
C LEU A 432 -4.66 -10.43 -10.53
N PHE A 433 -4.25 -9.46 -11.35
CA PHE A 433 -4.64 -9.32 -12.74
C PHE A 433 -3.38 -9.20 -13.61
N THR A 434 -3.39 -9.82 -14.78
CA THR A 434 -2.29 -9.76 -15.75
C THR A 434 -2.73 -9.12 -17.05
N ARG A 435 -1.87 -8.30 -17.64
CA ARG A 435 -2.06 -7.71 -18.95
C ARG A 435 -1.38 -8.53 -20.04
N SER A 436 -2.09 -8.74 -21.15
CA SER A 436 -1.50 -9.22 -22.41
C SER A 436 -1.98 -8.33 -23.56
N GLY A 437 -1.07 -7.60 -24.18
CA GLY A 437 -1.44 -6.50 -25.09
C GLY A 437 -2.17 -5.42 -24.30
N THR A 438 -3.44 -5.16 -24.64
CA THR A 438 -4.32 -4.21 -23.91
C THR A 438 -5.39 -4.90 -23.07
N THR A 439 -5.31 -6.23 -22.93
CA THR A 439 -6.33 -7.02 -22.22
C THR A 439 -5.84 -7.39 -20.84
N TRP A 440 -6.55 -6.93 -19.82
CA TRP A 440 -6.37 -7.35 -18.44
C TRP A 440 -7.25 -8.56 -18.12
N THR A 441 -6.68 -9.56 -17.45
CA THR A 441 -7.39 -10.78 -17.05
C THR A 441 -7.14 -11.07 -15.59
N PHE A 442 -8.18 -11.46 -14.87
CA PHE A 442 -8.03 -12.00 -13.53
C PHE A 442 -7.16 -13.27 -13.56
N GLU A 443 -6.13 -13.29 -12.73
CA GLU A 443 -5.17 -14.38 -12.62
C GLU A 443 -5.40 -15.18 -11.33
N ALA A 444 -5.48 -14.50 -10.19
CA ALA A 444 -5.61 -15.16 -8.90
C ALA A 444 -6.28 -14.31 -7.82
N TYR A 445 -6.87 -15.02 -6.88
CA TYR A 445 -7.45 -14.56 -5.65
C TYR A 445 -6.61 -15.09 -4.49
N VAL A 446 -6.18 -14.20 -3.61
CA VAL A 446 -5.16 -14.46 -2.58
C VAL A 446 -5.79 -14.16 -1.24
N LYS A 447 -5.83 -15.18 -0.40
CA LYS A 447 -6.23 -15.11 0.99
C LYS A 447 -5.09 -15.49 1.89
N ALA A 448 -5.24 -15.06 3.13
CA ALA A 448 -4.43 -15.57 4.19
C ALA A 448 -4.52 -17.12 4.24
N PRO A 449 -3.40 -17.85 4.46
CA PRO A 449 -3.44 -19.29 4.72
C PRO A 449 -4.32 -19.63 5.93
N VAL A 450 -4.48 -18.64 6.80
CA VAL A 450 -5.25 -18.66 8.04
C VAL A 450 -6.13 -17.44 8.02
N VAL A 451 -7.44 -17.62 8.05
CA VAL A 451 -8.39 -16.50 8.00
C VAL A 451 -9.00 -16.30 9.37
N SER A 452 -8.78 -15.12 9.94
CA SER A 452 -9.51 -14.62 11.10
C SER A 452 -10.32 -13.37 10.71
N SER A 453 -11.32 -13.06 11.53
CA SER A 453 -12.16 -11.88 11.31
C SER A 453 -11.45 -10.64 11.82
N GLY A 454 -11.38 -9.61 10.99
CA GLY A 454 -10.75 -8.33 11.33
C GLY A 454 -9.25 -8.29 11.08
N ASP A 455 -8.70 -9.20 10.28
CA ASP A 455 -7.27 -9.20 9.90
C ASP A 455 -6.94 -8.12 8.87
N TYR A 456 -7.93 -7.68 8.08
CA TYR A 456 -7.77 -6.71 7.00
C TYR A 456 -6.69 -7.10 5.98
N PHE A 457 -6.59 -8.37 5.60
CA PHE A 457 -5.65 -8.82 4.57
C PHE A 457 -5.89 -8.06 3.25
N GLY A 458 -4.84 -7.52 2.64
CA GLY A 458 -4.98 -6.63 1.48
C GLY A 458 -5.12 -5.15 1.83
N ARG A 459 -4.98 -4.78 3.12
CA ARG A 459 -4.89 -3.39 3.59
C ARG A 459 -3.84 -2.59 2.81
N SER A 460 -2.66 -3.16 2.65
CA SER A 460 -1.54 -2.60 1.89
C SER A 460 -0.94 -3.66 0.98
N LEU A 461 -0.35 -3.23 -0.15
CA LEU A 461 0.27 -4.10 -1.13
C LEU A 461 1.58 -3.51 -1.62
N ALA A 462 2.57 -4.35 -1.86
CA ALA A 462 3.78 -3.97 -2.60
C ALA A 462 4.17 -5.08 -3.57
N LEU A 463 4.56 -4.74 -4.80
CA LEU A 463 4.80 -5.73 -5.85
C LEU A 463 6.10 -5.42 -6.60
N SER A 464 7.02 -6.38 -6.67
CA SER A 464 8.29 -6.22 -7.38
C SER A 464 8.83 -7.53 -7.93
N GLY A 465 9.14 -7.58 -9.23
CA GLY A 465 9.83 -8.72 -9.84
C GLY A 465 9.08 -10.06 -9.66
N GLY A 466 7.76 -10.01 -9.75
CA GLY A 466 6.85 -11.14 -9.52
C GLY A 466 6.54 -11.42 -8.04
N THR A 467 7.16 -10.69 -7.11
CA THR A 467 6.97 -10.86 -5.66
C THR A 467 5.93 -9.90 -5.12
N LEU A 468 4.78 -10.41 -4.66
CA LEU A 468 3.75 -9.61 -3.98
C LEU A 468 4.02 -9.61 -2.48
N ALA A 469 3.85 -8.51 -1.77
CA ALA A 469 3.71 -8.45 -0.32
C ALA A 469 2.30 -7.98 -0.01
N VAL A 470 1.68 -8.58 1.01
CA VAL A 470 0.31 -8.23 1.43
C VAL A 470 0.30 -7.84 2.90
N GLY A 471 -0.33 -6.71 3.24
CA GLY A 471 -0.49 -6.25 4.62
C GLY A 471 -1.78 -6.79 5.21
N ALA A 472 -1.79 -7.04 6.52
CA ALA A 472 -2.96 -7.50 7.26
C ALA A 472 -2.90 -6.95 8.69
N GLU A 473 -2.90 -5.62 8.84
CA GLU A 473 -2.46 -4.85 10.02
C GLU A 473 -3.05 -5.24 11.40
N SER A 474 -4.14 -6.00 11.43
CA SER A 474 -4.83 -6.38 12.66
C SER A 474 -4.90 -7.89 12.89
N GLU A 475 -4.14 -8.69 12.13
CA GLU A 475 -4.10 -10.15 12.28
C GLU A 475 -3.64 -10.55 13.68
N ASP A 476 -4.37 -11.38 14.42
CA ASP A 476 -4.20 -11.49 15.87
C ASP A 476 -3.40 -12.71 16.39
N SER A 477 -2.68 -13.43 15.52
CA SER A 477 -1.88 -14.60 15.90
C SER A 477 -0.60 -14.24 16.67
N CYS A 478 -0.09 -15.17 17.48
CA CYS A 478 1.11 -14.97 18.30
C CYS A 478 2.39 -15.60 17.72
N ALA A 479 2.43 -15.91 16.41
CA ALA A 479 3.68 -16.25 15.72
C ALA A 479 4.66 -15.06 15.78
N THR A 480 5.98 -15.30 15.71
CA THR A 480 7.01 -14.25 15.59
C THR A 480 8.08 -14.63 14.57
N GLY A 481 8.74 -13.63 13.98
CA GLY A 481 9.85 -13.82 13.03
C GLY A 481 9.44 -14.25 11.61
N VAL A 482 10.43 -14.68 10.82
CA VAL A 482 10.17 -15.24 9.48
C VAL A 482 9.95 -16.74 9.57
N SER A 483 8.80 -17.20 9.11
CA SER A 483 8.48 -18.63 9.10
C SER A 483 8.09 -19.12 7.71
N THR A 484 8.65 -20.27 7.33
CA THR A 484 8.24 -21.04 6.14
C THR A 484 7.11 -22.04 6.46
N THR A 485 6.80 -22.18 7.76
CA THR A 485 5.68 -22.96 8.28
C THR A 485 4.69 -22.01 8.93
N ALA A 486 3.42 -22.03 8.55
CA ALA A 486 2.39 -21.24 9.22
C ALA A 486 2.43 -21.46 10.75
N ALA A 487 2.15 -20.41 11.52
CA ALA A 487 2.16 -20.44 12.98
C ALA A 487 1.36 -21.63 13.50
N THR A 488 1.81 -22.33 14.54
CA THR A 488 1.19 -23.58 15.00
C THR A 488 -0.19 -23.41 15.67
N ASP A 489 -0.85 -22.25 15.55
CA ASP A 489 -2.29 -22.13 15.81
C ASP A 489 -3.13 -22.35 14.53
N ASP A 490 -2.53 -22.32 13.32
CA ASP A 490 -3.23 -22.62 12.07
C ASP A 490 -2.24 -23.04 10.94
N VAL A 491 -2.42 -24.25 10.36
CA VAL A 491 -1.43 -24.95 9.49
C VAL A 491 -2.02 -25.26 8.11
N ALA A 492 -1.35 -25.00 6.96
CA ALA A 492 -0.52 -25.99 6.22
C ALA A 492 0.20 -25.44 4.97
N ALA A 493 1.26 -26.17 4.57
CA ALA A 493 2.17 -25.94 3.44
C ALA A 493 1.82 -26.79 2.19
N PHE A 494 2.16 -26.31 0.98
CA PHE A 494 2.18 -27.13 -0.25
C PHE A 494 3.34 -26.77 -1.19
N ASN A 495 3.71 -27.73 -2.05
CA ASN A 495 4.94 -27.78 -2.84
C ASN A 495 4.59 -27.94 -4.32
N MET A 496 5.22 -27.17 -5.22
CA MET A 496 5.13 -27.35 -6.65
C MET A 496 6.26 -28.23 -7.19
N ARG A 497 5.92 -29.34 -7.84
CA ARG A 497 6.82 -30.03 -8.78
C ARG A 497 6.30 -29.88 -10.20
N ALA A 498 7.24 -29.60 -11.11
CA ALA A 498 7.00 -29.52 -12.54
C ALA A 498 6.31 -30.77 -13.10
N PHE A 499 5.27 -30.57 -13.91
CA PHE A 499 4.92 -31.49 -14.98
C PHE A 499 5.08 -30.76 -16.31
N SER A 500 6.05 -31.19 -17.12
CA SER A 500 6.09 -30.88 -18.54
C SER A 500 5.80 -32.14 -19.36
N SER A 501 4.89 -31.96 -20.33
CA SER A 501 4.54 -32.85 -21.46
C SER A 501 3.82 -34.17 -21.14
N TRP A 502 2.62 -34.35 -21.71
CA TRP A 502 2.38 -35.16 -22.93
C TRP A 502 0.87 -35.17 -23.27
N VAL A 503 0.50 -34.52 -24.38
CA VAL A 503 -0.69 -34.89 -25.17
C VAL A 503 -0.17 -35.73 -26.33
N ASN A 504 -0.40 -37.04 -26.29
CA ASN A 504 -0.87 -37.86 -27.42
C ASN A 504 -0.78 -39.36 -27.08
N LEU A 505 -1.94 -40.00 -26.90
CA LEU A 505 -2.34 -41.21 -27.61
C LEU A 505 -3.74 -41.65 -27.14
N ARG A 506 -4.75 -41.40 -27.99
CA ARG A 506 -5.97 -42.23 -27.99
C ARG A 506 -5.65 -43.57 -28.66
N ARG A 507 -6.40 -44.58 -28.21
CA ARG A 507 -6.49 -45.98 -28.66
C ARG A 507 -5.40 -46.92 -28.14
N LEU A 508 -5.74 -47.61 -27.05
CA LEU A 508 -5.85 -49.08 -26.96
C LEU A 508 -6.93 -49.30 -25.88
N GLY A 509 -8.14 -49.75 -26.22
CA GLY A 509 -8.41 -51.18 -26.38
C GLY A 509 -8.68 -51.80 -25.01
N PHE A 510 -9.92 -51.67 -24.50
CA PHE A 510 -10.38 -52.50 -23.39
C PHE A 510 -10.25 -53.97 -23.79
N ASN A 511 -9.54 -54.76 -22.99
CA ASN A 511 -9.89 -56.17 -22.86
C ASN A 511 -9.67 -56.65 -21.42
N SER A 512 -10.67 -57.39 -20.96
CA SER A 512 -10.84 -58.00 -19.65
C SER A 512 -9.73 -58.99 -19.31
N SER A 513 -9.32 -59.04 -18.03
CA SER A 513 -9.41 -60.25 -17.18
C SER A 513 -8.56 -60.11 -15.89
N SER A 514 -9.19 -60.44 -14.77
CA SER A 514 -8.65 -61.07 -13.56
C SER A 514 -7.29 -60.61 -12.99
N ILE A 515 -7.29 -60.10 -11.76
CA ILE A 515 -6.70 -60.81 -10.61
C ILE A 515 -7.15 -60.15 -9.28
N THR A 516 -7.21 -61.02 -8.29
CA THR A 516 -7.86 -61.03 -6.98
C THR A 516 -7.28 -60.13 -5.88
N SER A 517 -8.14 -59.95 -4.87
CA SER A 517 -7.98 -59.40 -3.51
C SER A 517 -6.68 -59.71 -2.75
N GLN A 518 -6.25 -58.78 -1.89
CA GLN A 518 -5.90 -58.92 -0.45
C GLN A 518 -5.36 -57.54 0.04
N TYR A 519 -6.04 -56.79 0.92
CA TYR A 519 -6.14 -56.85 2.39
C TYR A 519 -5.05 -56.08 3.18
N TRP A 520 -5.55 -55.25 4.11
CA TRP A 520 -5.01 -54.76 5.39
C TRP A 520 -4.13 -53.49 5.50
N LEU A 521 -4.74 -52.54 6.24
CA LEU A 521 -4.25 -51.49 7.15
C LEU A 521 -2.81 -51.60 7.68
N GLY A 522 -2.20 -50.43 7.80
CA GLY A 522 -1.11 -50.06 8.70
C GLY A 522 -1.01 -48.54 8.74
#